data_AF-A0A7J9X6X9-F1
#
_entry.id   AF-A0A7J9X6X9-F1
#
_cell.length_a   1.000
_cell.length_b   1.000
_cell.length_c   1.000
_cell.angle_alpha   90.00
_cell.angle_beta   90.00
_cell.angle_gamma   90.00
#
_symmetry.space_group_name_H-M   'P 1'
#
loop_
_entity.id
_entity.type
_entity.pdbx_description
1 polymer ?
#
loop_
_entity_poly.entity_id
_entity_poly.type
_entity_poly.pdbx_seq_one_letter_code
_entity_poly.pdbx_strand_id
1 'polypeptide(L)'
;MSDPDPRIESMLNRDLVSAVIFTVAMWLVLVFTYLMVVSIAPGALLRIVLGVAMLALGGFNTASMVALIQRYRQHRNVIYTEDLRHLDMGRAAKAGKS
;
A
#
# COMPACT_ATOMS: atom_id res chain seq x y z
N MET A 1 13.86 9.70 25.52
CA MET A 1 12.86 9.07 24.63
C MET A 1 13.15 9.63 23.26
N SER A 2 13.76 8.87 22.36
CA SER A 2 14.29 9.40 21.10
C SER A 2 13.14 9.58 20.12
N ASP A 3 12.85 10.83 19.74
CA ASP A 3 11.90 11.10 18.67
C ASP A 3 12.32 10.36 17.38
N PRO A 4 11.39 9.72 16.66
CA PRO A 4 11.69 9.11 15.37
C PRO A 4 12.24 10.18 14.42
N ASP A 5 13.45 9.99 13.91
CA ASP A 5 14.07 10.95 12.99
C ASP A 5 13.17 11.14 11.76
N PRO A 6 12.70 12.37 11.46
CA PRO A 6 11.80 12.65 10.34
C PRO A 6 12.36 12.19 8.98
N ARG A 7 13.67 11.99 8.87
CA ARG A 7 14.31 11.42 7.66
C ARG A 7 13.91 9.95 7.44
N ILE A 8 13.83 9.14 8.49
CA ILE A 8 13.47 7.71 8.40
C ILE A 8 12.03 7.57 7.91
N GLU A 9 11.14 8.41 8.41
CA GLU A 9 9.73 8.46 8.00
C GLU A 9 9.59 8.81 6.50
N SER A 10 10.38 9.77 6.02
CA SER A 10 10.38 10.16 4.60
C SER A 10 10.89 9.04 3.68
N MET A 11 11.89 8.27 4.12
CA MET A 11 12.42 7.13 3.38
C MET A 11 11.39 6.00 3.31
N LEU A 12 10.76 5.68 4.44
CA LEU A 12 9.73 4.64 4.51
C LEU A 12 8.50 4.99 3.67
N ASN A 13 8.05 6.24 3.68
CA ASN A 13 6.90 6.64 2.87
C ASN A 13 7.18 6.55 1.35
N ARG A 14 8.43 6.83 0.93
CA ARG A 14 8.86 6.61 -0.47
C ARG A 14 8.92 5.13 -0.83
N ASP A 15 9.34 4.29 0.11
CA ASP A 15 9.34 2.84 -0.06
C ASP A 15 7.91 2.30 -0.23
N LEU A 16 6.97 2.79 0.58
CA LEU A 16 5.54 2.44 0.44
C LEU A 16 4.97 2.85 -0.92
N VAL A 17 5.27 4.05 -1.41
CA VAL A 17 4.85 4.49 -2.76
C VAL A 17 5.44 3.59 -3.84
N SER A 18 6.73 3.27 -3.73
CA SER A 18 7.42 2.40 -4.68
C SER A 18 6.79 1.01 -4.70
N ALA A 19 6.50 0.45 -3.53
CA ALA A 19 5.89 -0.86 -3.42
C ALA A 19 4.44 -0.89 -3.96
N VAL A 20 3.65 0.18 -3.81
CA VAL A 20 2.33 0.29 -4.48
C VAL A 20 2.49 0.30 -6.01
N ILE A 21 3.45 1.08 -6.54
CA ILE A 21 3.73 1.12 -7.98
C ILE A 21 4.12 -0.28 -8.48
N PHE A 22 4.98 -0.99 -7.74
CA PHE A 22 5.38 -2.35 -8.07
C PHE A 22 4.19 -3.32 -8.06
N THR A 23 3.31 -3.26 -7.06
CA THR A 23 2.10 -4.10 -7.02
C THR A 23 1.19 -3.85 -8.22
N VAL A 24 0.98 -2.59 -8.61
CA VAL A 24 0.17 -2.24 -9.79
C VAL A 24 0.83 -2.76 -11.07
N ALA A 25 2.14 -2.53 -11.25
CA ALA A 25 2.88 -3.02 -12.41
C ALA A 25 2.84 -4.56 -12.50
N MET A 26 2.96 -5.26 -11.36
CA MET A 26 2.84 -6.71 -11.29
C MET A 26 1.47 -7.17 -11.76
N TRP A 27 0.37 -6.56 -11.31
CA TRP A 27 -0.98 -6.91 -11.78
C TRP A 27 -1.14 -6.73 -13.28
N LEU A 28 -0.60 -5.64 -13.84
CA LEU A 28 -0.61 -5.42 -15.29
C LEU A 28 0.11 -6.56 -16.03
N VAL A 29 1.29 -6.96 -15.56
CA VAL A 29 2.04 -8.08 -16.15
C VAL A 29 1.27 -9.40 -16.01
N LEU A 30 0.70 -9.68 -14.83
CA LEU A 30 -0.04 -10.93 -14.58
C LEU A 30 -1.29 -11.04 -15.45
N VAL A 31 -2.09 -9.98 -15.54
CA VAL A 31 -3.30 -9.95 -16.38
C VAL A 31 -2.92 -10.07 -17.85
N PHE A 32 -1.93 -9.30 -18.31
CA PHE A 32 -1.44 -9.39 -19.68
C PHE A 32 -0.95 -10.81 -20.02
N THR A 33 -0.12 -11.40 -19.14
CA THR A 33 0.40 -12.76 -19.30
C THR A 33 -0.73 -13.77 -19.35
N TYR A 34 -1.73 -13.67 -18.45
CA TYR A 34 -2.89 -14.55 -18.47
C TYR A 34 -3.67 -14.46 -19.78
N LEU A 35 -3.94 -13.25 -20.27
CA LEU A 35 -4.63 -13.03 -21.55
C LEU A 35 -3.87 -13.65 -22.73
N MET A 36 -2.55 -13.55 -22.73
CA MET A 36 -1.72 -14.17 -23.78
C MET A 36 -1.76 -15.70 -23.69
N VAL A 37 -1.58 -16.27 -22.49
CA VAL A 37 -1.51 -17.72 -22.31
C VAL A 37 -2.88 -18.38 -22.51
N VAL A 38 -3.97 -17.76 -22.04
CA VAL A 38 -5.31 -18.34 -22.15
C VAL A 38 -5.75 -18.50 -23.61
N SER A 39 -5.23 -17.67 -24.52
CA SER A 39 -5.51 -17.74 -25.96
C SER A 39 -4.96 -19.00 -26.62
N ILE A 40 -3.82 -19.51 -26.14
CA ILE A 40 -3.14 -20.70 -26.66
C ILE A 40 -3.34 -21.94 -25.77
N ALA A 41 -3.85 -21.76 -24.55
CA ALA A 41 -4.04 -22.84 -23.59
C ALA A 41 -5.13 -23.83 -24.05
N PRO A 42 -4.80 -25.14 -24.20
CA PRO A 42 -5.77 -26.16 -24.53
C PRO A 42 -6.64 -26.51 -23.32
N GLY A 43 -7.96 -26.57 -23.56
CA GLY A 43 -8.93 -27.05 -22.59
C GLY A 43 -9.30 -26.06 -21.48
N ALA A 44 -10.51 -26.24 -20.93
CA ALA A 44 -11.06 -25.35 -19.92
C ALA A 44 -10.32 -25.45 -18.57
N LEU A 45 -9.88 -26.66 -18.19
CA LEU A 45 -9.22 -26.89 -16.90
C LEU A 45 -7.92 -26.07 -16.77
N LEU A 46 -7.06 -26.08 -17.79
CA LEU A 46 -5.81 -25.33 -17.75
C LEU A 46 -6.03 -23.82 -17.63
N ARG A 47 -7.04 -23.29 -18.33
CA ARG A 47 -7.43 -21.87 -18.26
C ARG A 47 -7.89 -21.47 -16.86
N ILE A 48 -8.63 -22.35 -16.18
CA ILE A 48 -9.08 -22.15 -14.80
C ILE A 48 -7.88 -22.18 -13.86
N VAL A 49 -7.01 -23.19 -13.98
CA VAL A 49 -5.80 -23.31 -13.13
C VAL A 49 -4.91 -22.09 -13.25
N LEU A 50 -4.65 -21.62 -14.47
CA LEU A 50 -3.88 -20.40 -14.71
C LEU A 50 -4.53 -19.16 -14.09
N GLY A 51 -5.85 -19.04 -14.18
CA GLY A 51 -6.59 -17.92 -13.58
C GLY A 51 -6.51 -17.94 -12.06
N VAL A 52 -6.69 -19.11 -11.45
CA VAL A 52 -6.55 -19.29 -10.00
C VAL A 52 -5.11 -18.99 -9.55
N ALA A 53 -4.10 -19.46 -10.27
CA ALA A 53 -2.70 -19.18 -9.97
C ALA A 53 -2.38 -17.67 -10.06
N MET A 54 -2.88 -16.98 -11.10
CA MET A 54 -2.76 -15.53 -11.26
C MET A 54 -3.36 -14.77 -10.07
N LEU A 55 -4.60 -15.12 -9.70
CA LEU A 55 -5.31 -14.49 -8.60
C LEU A 55 -4.67 -14.79 -7.25
N ALA A 56 -4.22 -16.03 -7.02
CA ALA A 56 -3.55 -16.41 -5.79
C ALA A 56 -2.24 -15.63 -5.63
N LEU A 57 -1.38 -15.63 -6.65
CA LEU A 57 -0.10 -14.92 -6.63
C LEU A 57 -0.30 -13.42 -6.43
N GLY A 58 -1.16 -12.80 -7.24
CA GLY A 58 -1.44 -11.37 -7.14
C GLY A 58 -2.12 -10.98 -5.84
N GLY A 59 -3.07 -11.80 -5.38
CA GLY A 59 -3.81 -11.61 -4.14
C GLY A 59 -2.91 -11.70 -2.91
N PHE A 60 -2.08 -12.74 -2.80
CA PHE A 60 -1.13 -12.87 -1.69
C PHE A 60 -0.11 -11.73 -1.68
N ASN A 61 0.46 -11.38 -2.84
CA ASN A 61 1.39 -10.26 -2.93
C ASN A 61 0.75 -8.93 -2.47
N THR A 62 -0.48 -8.67 -2.92
CA THR A 62 -1.24 -7.47 -2.53
C THR A 62 -1.55 -7.49 -1.04
N ALA A 63 -1.93 -8.63 -0.47
CA ALA A 63 -2.21 -8.77 0.95
C ALA A 63 -0.97 -8.49 1.82
N SER A 64 0.21 -8.98 1.41
CA SER A 64 1.48 -8.66 2.06
C SER A 64 1.76 -7.15 2.05
N MET A 65 1.49 -6.49 0.94
CA MET A 65 1.66 -5.03 0.83
C MET A 65 0.66 -4.26 1.70
N VAL A 66 -0.61 -4.67 1.72
CA VAL A 66 -1.63 -4.09 2.59
C VAL A 66 -1.25 -4.24 4.07
N ALA A 67 -0.72 -5.41 4.46
CA ALA A 67 -0.23 -5.63 5.83
C ALA A 67 0.91 -4.67 6.19
N LEU A 68 1.83 -4.41 5.26
CA LEU A 68 2.92 -3.42 5.45
C LEU A 68 2.35 -2.00 5.67
N ILE A 69 1.41 -1.58 4.83
CA ILE A 69 0.75 -0.27 4.96
C ILE A 69 -0.04 -0.17 6.27
N GLN A 70 -0.79 -1.22 6.64
CA GLN A 70 -1.60 -1.23 7.86
C GLN A 70 -0.73 -1.11 9.11
N ARG A 71 0.39 -1.84 9.15
CA ARG A 71 1.38 -1.73 10.23
C ARG A 71 1.94 -0.31 10.32
N TYR A 72 2.29 0.30 9.19
CA TYR A 72 2.73 1.70 9.15
C TYR A 72 1.67 2.67 9.73
N ARG A 73 0.40 2.55 9.33
CA ARG A 73 -0.69 3.41 9.84
C ARG A 73 -0.92 3.24 11.34
N GLN A 74 -0.80 2.01 11.86
CA GLN A 74 -0.88 1.75 13.30
C GLN A 74 0.25 2.44 14.08
N HIS A 75 1.49 2.39 13.57
CA HIS A 75 2.61 3.11 14.18
C HIS A 75 2.44 4.65 14.08
N ARG A 76 1.83 5.15 13.00
CA ARG A 76 1.62 6.59 12.78
C ARG A 76 0.49 7.18 13.61
N ASN A 77 -0.66 6.50 13.74
CA ASN A 77 -1.81 7.01 14.49
C ASN A 77 -1.49 7.26 15.97
N VAL A 78 -0.63 6.44 16.58
CA VAL A 78 -0.22 6.63 17.99
C VAL A 78 0.55 7.94 18.19
N ILE A 79 1.33 8.39 17.20
CA ILE A 79 2.20 9.57 17.32
C ILE A 79 1.47 10.85 16.88
N TYR A 80 0.69 10.81 15.80
CA TYR A 80 0.12 12.04 15.20
C TYR A 80 -1.16 12.56 15.87
N THR A 81 -1.80 11.79 16.76
CA THR A 81 -2.99 12.27 17.50
C THR A 81 -2.64 13.48 18.37
N GLU A 82 -1.41 13.54 18.89
CA GLU A 82 -0.95 14.61 19.76
C GLU A 82 -0.51 15.86 18.96
N ASP A 83 0.18 15.69 17.83
CA ASP A 83 0.60 16.81 16.97
C ASP A 83 -0.57 17.48 16.23
N LEU A 84 -1.59 16.72 15.80
CA LEU A 84 -2.83 17.30 15.24
C LEU A 84 -3.54 18.19 16.27
N ARG A 85 -3.53 17.79 17.54
CA ARG A 85 -4.11 18.55 18.64
C ARG A 85 -3.38 19.90 18.85
N HIS A 86 -2.06 19.93 18.70
CA HIS A 86 -1.29 21.18 18.79
C HIS A 86 -1.51 22.12 17.60
N LEU A 87 -1.66 21.59 16.39
CA LEU A 87 -1.98 22.39 15.19
C LEU A 87 -3.39 23.00 15.26
N ASP A 88 -4.36 22.27 15.81
CA ASP A 88 -5.72 22.79 16.04
C ASP A 88 -5.74 23.88 17.12
N MET A 89 -4.95 23.73 18.20
CA MET A 89 -4.80 24.77 19.23
C MET A 89 -4.19 26.06 18.66
N GLY A 90 -3.21 25.97 17.76
CA GLY A 90 -2.61 27.13 17.10
C GLY A 90 -3.58 27.87 16.16
N ARG A 91 -4.51 27.13 15.52
CA ARG A 91 -5.57 27.72 14.69
C ARG A 91 -6.68 28.36 15.53
N ALA A 92 -7.10 27.71 16.61
CA ALA A 92 -8.08 28.28 17.55
C ALA A 92 -7.56 29.58 18.21
N ALA A 93 -6.27 29.64 18.56
CA ALA A 93 -5.65 30.84 19.09
C ALA A 93 -5.55 32.01 18.09
N LYS A 94 -5.51 31.73 16.78
CA LYS A 94 -5.58 32.75 15.72
C LYS A 94 -7.01 33.19 15.42
N ALA A 95 -8.00 32.29 15.53
CA ALA A 95 -9.40 32.62 15.29
C ALA A 95 -10.05 33.43 16.43
N GLY A 96 -9.58 33.28 17.67
CA GLY A 96 -10.06 34.05 18.83
C GLY A 96 -9.46 35.45 18.97
N LYS A 97 -8.67 35.93 18.00
CA LYS A 97 -8.07 37.29 17.98
C LYS A 97 -8.68 38.21 16.92
N SER A 98 -9.79 37.84 16.30
CA SER A 98 -10.53 38.69 15.36
C SER A 98 -11.77 39.31 16.00
#